data_AF-A0A835JGB1-F1
#
_entry.id   AF-A0A835JGB1-F1
#
_cell.length_a   1.000
_cell.length_b   1.000
_cell.length_c   1.000
_cell.angle_alpha   90.00
_cell.angle_beta   90.00
_cell.angle_gamma   90.00
#
_symmetry.space_group_name_H-M   'P 1'
#
loop_
_entity.id
_entity.type
_entity.pdbx_description
1 polymer ?
#
loop_
_entity_poly.entity_id
_entity_poly.type
_entity_poly.pdbx_seq_one_letter_code
_entity_poly.pdbx_strand_id
1 'polypeptide(L)'
;MVSVFAKPHLLALGPNKNNSFTLPQFSLKCNLQMARSAIDETSDTGAFKRTASTFRNFISKEPSSQFPPESGRYHLYVSYACPWASRCLAYLKIKGLEKAIAFTSVKPIWERTKESDKHMGWVFPASETEEAGAEPDPLNGARSIRELYEFASTNYAGKYTVPVLWDKKLKTIVSNESSEIIRMFNTEFNDIAENAALDLYPSHLRAHIDETNEWVYDGINNGVYKCGFATKQGPYEEAAIHLYEALDKCEEILGRQRYICGNTVSEADIRLFVTLIRFDEVYAVHFKCNKKLLRDYPNMFNYTKDIFQIPGMSSTVNMQHIKRHYYGSHPSINPFGIIPLGPDIDYSSPHDRNRDRQKVQAGLLGIETVLVWSHHLNTNYELPLTHQDKPPLPCTLLRPCSGADTPFPALFPSGHGDGNHKAPCVASRTPSVVPS
;
A
#
# COMPACT_ATOMS: atom_id res chain seq x y z
N MET A 1 42.36 25.51 41.86
CA MET A 1 43.47 25.79 42.78
C MET A 1 43.08 25.30 44.17
N VAL A 2 43.81 24.28 44.65
CA VAL A 2 44.18 23.92 46.05
C VAL A 2 43.04 23.82 47.10
N SER A 3 42.60 22.61 47.53
CA SER A 3 43.13 21.74 48.64
C SER A 3 43.12 22.40 50.03
N VAL A 4 42.86 21.78 51.20
CA VAL A 4 42.57 20.43 51.72
C VAL A 4 42.27 20.63 53.25
N PHE A 5 41.94 19.54 53.97
CA PHE A 5 42.00 19.28 55.43
C PHE A 5 40.61 19.17 56.09
N ALA A 6 40.29 18.22 56.96
CA ALA A 6 40.86 16.94 57.35
C ALA A 6 39.82 16.21 58.22
N LYS A 7 39.89 14.87 58.28
CA LYS A 7 39.10 14.01 59.20
C LYS A 7 39.57 14.16 60.66
N PRO A 8 38.75 13.67 61.61
CA PRO A 8 39.24 12.54 62.41
C PRO A 8 38.20 11.43 62.58
N HIS A 9 38.66 10.30 63.15
CA HIS A 9 38.07 8.97 63.16
C HIS A 9 38.09 8.41 64.61
N LEU A 10 37.29 7.36 64.87
CA LEU A 10 37.24 6.41 66.03
C LEU A 10 36.40 6.85 67.27
N LEU A 11 35.58 6.02 67.97
CA LEU A 11 35.35 4.56 68.05
C LEU A 11 34.04 4.23 68.85
N ALA A 12 33.37 3.11 68.50
CA ALA A 12 32.68 2.06 69.32
C ALA A 12 31.71 2.41 70.50
N LEU A 13 30.61 1.72 70.86
CA LEU A 13 29.93 0.43 70.57
C LEU A 13 28.56 0.42 71.34
N GLY A 14 27.52 -0.28 70.86
CA GLY A 14 26.48 -0.89 71.72
C GLY A 14 25.00 -0.49 71.50
N PRO A 15 24.02 -1.38 71.74
CA PRO A 15 22.96 -1.68 70.77
C PRO A 15 21.58 -1.11 71.15
N ASN A 16 20.72 -0.82 70.15
CA ASN A 16 19.29 -0.81 70.41
C ASN A 16 18.44 -1.20 69.19
N LYS A 17 17.34 -1.87 69.53
CA LYS A 17 16.51 -2.75 68.72
C LYS A 17 15.61 -2.02 67.70
N ASN A 18 15.33 -2.75 66.62
CA ASN A 18 14.09 -2.77 65.83
C ASN A 18 13.45 -1.43 65.44
N ASN A 19 13.66 -1.04 64.18
CA ASN A 19 12.55 -0.67 63.27
C ASN A 19 13.05 -0.61 61.82
N SER A 20 12.91 -1.73 61.11
CA SER A 20 13.10 -1.78 59.66
C SER A 20 11.89 -1.17 58.96
N PHE A 21 11.95 0.11 58.59
CA PHE A 21 11.09 0.66 57.55
C PHE A 21 11.70 0.29 56.20
N THR A 22 11.21 -0.79 55.60
CA THR A 22 11.46 -1.12 54.19
C THR A 22 10.63 -0.18 53.32
N LEU A 23 11.29 0.75 52.66
CA LEU A 23 10.74 1.47 51.51
C LEU A 23 10.44 0.44 50.40
N PRO A 24 9.23 0.43 49.82
CA PRO A 24 8.95 -0.44 48.69
C PRO A 24 9.75 0.05 47.50
N GLN A 25 10.76 -0.72 47.12
CA GLN A 25 11.50 -0.57 45.89
C GLN A 25 10.53 -0.93 44.76
N PHE A 26 9.78 0.07 44.27
CA PHE A 26 9.05 -0.04 43.02
C PHE A 26 10.07 -0.21 41.89
N SER A 27 10.42 -1.47 41.63
CA SER A 27 11.05 -1.88 40.39
C SER A 27 10.02 -1.68 39.30
N LEU A 28 10.07 -0.52 38.63
CA LEU A 28 9.46 -0.34 37.34
C LEU A 28 10.26 -1.20 36.34
N LYS A 29 10.02 -2.51 36.34
CA LYS A 29 10.35 -3.36 35.19
C LYS A 29 9.37 -2.93 34.09
N CYS A 30 9.71 -1.86 33.39
CA CYS A 30 9.22 -1.64 32.05
C CYS A 30 9.86 -2.74 31.20
N ASN A 31 9.26 -3.93 31.21
CA ASN A 31 9.45 -4.88 30.13
C ASN A 31 8.86 -4.19 28.90
N LEU A 32 9.69 -3.46 28.15
CA LEU A 32 9.40 -3.17 26.75
C LEU A 32 9.38 -4.52 26.04
N GLN A 33 8.23 -5.17 26.09
CA GLN A 33 7.96 -6.34 25.28
C GLN A 33 7.93 -5.83 23.84
N MET A 34 9.01 -6.11 23.10
CA MET A 34 9.11 -5.73 21.69
C MET A 34 7.87 -6.23 20.94
N ALA A 35 7.29 -5.36 20.12
CA ALA A 35 6.12 -5.70 19.31
C ALA A 35 6.41 -6.95 18.48
N ARG A 36 5.53 -7.94 18.56
CA ARG A 36 5.71 -9.24 17.90
C ARG A 36 5.01 -9.29 16.55
N SER A 37 3.94 -8.51 16.41
CA SER A 37 3.18 -8.29 15.18
C SER A 37 2.83 -6.80 15.02
N ALA A 38 2.24 -6.42 13.89
CA ALA A 38 1.74 -5.05 13.70
C ALA A 38 0.61 -4.67 14.68
N ILE A 39 -0.16 -5.64 15.18
CA ILE A 39 -1.24 -5.40 16.15
C ILE A 39 -0.67 -4.86 17.47
N ASP A 40 0.56 -5.26 17.81
CA ASP A 40 1.22 -4.91 19.08
C ASP A 40 1.90 -3.52 19.02
N GLU A 41 1.83 -2.83 17.87
CA GLU A 41 2.54 -1.56 17.63
C GLU A 41 1.70 -0.34 17.99
N THR A 42 0.89 -0.43 19.04
CA THR A 42 0.06 0.69 19.52
C THR A 42 0.68 1.30 20.77
N SER A 43 0.96 2.61 20.76
CA SER A 43 1.47 3.31 21.94
C SER A 43 0.38 3.57 22.99
N ASP A 44 0.75 3.98 24.21
CA ASP A 44 -0.20 4.31 25.30
C ASP A 44 -1.22 5.39 24.92
N THR A 45 -0.85 6.26 23.97
CA THR A 45 -1.73 7.28 23.39
C THR A 45 -2.83 6.68 22.49
N GLY A 46 -2.72 5.43 22.06
CA GLY A 46 -3.60 4.75 21.13
C GLY A 46 -3.20 4.88 19.66
N ALA A 47 -2.01 5.44 19.38
CA ALA A 47 -1.47 5.62 18.03
C ALA A 47 -0.62 4.42 17.58
N PHE A 48 -0.75 4.02 16.33
CA PHE A 48 0.09 3.00 15.72
C PHE A 48 1.48 3.55 15.36
N LYS A 49 2.55 2.86 15.79
CA LYS A 49 3.96 3.22 15.53
C LYS A 49 4.75 2.03 14.99
N ARG A 50 5.01 2.03 13.68
CA ARG A 50 5.73 0.94 13.01
C ARG A 50 7.21 0.88 13.42
N THR A 51 7.65 -0.29 13.85
CA THR A 51 9.06 -0.64 14.12
C THR A 51 9.79 -0.93 12.81
N ALA A 52 11.03 -0.44 12.69
CA ALA A 52 11.90 -0.62 11.53
C ALA A 52 12.35 -2.07 11.30
N SER A 53 12.72 -2.38 10.07
CA SER A 53 13.36 -3.63 9.62
C SER A 53 14.80 -3.76 10.14
N THR A 54 15.34 -4.98 10.17
CA THR A 54 16.58 -5.31 10.92
C THR A 54 17.67 -5.94 10.06
N PHE A 55 17.32 -6.74 9.05
CA PHE A 55 18.26 -7.22 8.05
C PHE A 55 18.30 -6.22 6.90
N ARG A 56 19.45 -5.58 6.71
CA ARG A 56 19.65 -4.41 5.82
C ARG A 56 20.88 -4.55 4.94
N ASN A 57 21.28 -5.79 4.61
CA ASN A 57 22.37 -6.01 3.67
C ASN A 57 21.88 -5.79 2.24
N PHE A 58 22.82 -5.55 1.33
CA PHE A 58 22.55 -5.28 -0.07
C PHE A 58 23.17 -6.34 -0.96
N ILE A 59 22.41 -6.75 -1.98
CA ILE A 59 22.97 -7.34 -3.19
C ILE A 59 23.68 -6.23 -3.94
N SER A 60 24.87 -6.51 -4.45
CA SER A 60 25.68 -5.51 -5.16
C SER A 60 26.61 -6.15 -6.18
N LYS A 61 26.75 -5.51 -7.34
CA LYS A 61 27.73 -5.87 -8.38
C LYS A 61 29.20 -5.60 -8.00
N GLU A 62 29.46 -4.92 -6.89
CA GLU A 62 30.83 -4.63 -6.46
C GLU A 62 31.65 -5.92 -6.25
N PRO A 63 32.92 -5.98 -6.69
CA PRO A 63 33.71 -7.22 -6.66
C PRO A 63 33.87 -7.87 -5.28
N SER A 64 33.81 -7.07 -4.21
CA SER A 64 33.92 -7.51 -2.81
C SER A 64 32.57 -7.75 -2.14
N SER A 65 31.47 -7.67 -2.88
CA SER A 65 30.13 -7.86 -2.34
C SER A 65 29.99 -9.24 -1.72
N GLN A 66 29.51 -9.30 -0.48
CA GLN A 66 29.13 -10.56 0.16
C GLN A 66 27.98 -11.24 -0.60
N PHE A 67 27.13 -10.43 -1.24
CA PHE A 67 25.94 -10.84 -1.95
C PHE A 67 26.00 -10.34 -3.42
N PRO A 68 26.77 -11.00 -4.31
CA PRO A 68 26.78 -10.69 -5.74
C PRO A 68 25.49 -11.15 -6.46
N PRO A 69 25.00 -10.43 -7.48
CA PRO A 69 23.75 -10.74 -8.20
C PRO A 69 23.88 -11.98 -9.10
N GLU A 70 23.92 -13.16 -8.47
CA GLU A 70 24.06 -14.44 -9.14
C GLU A 70 22.69 -15.07 -9.43
N SER A 71 22.46 -15.47 -10.69
CA SER A 71 21.26 -16.20 -11.08
C SER A 71 21.11 -17.49 -10.27
N GLY A 72 19.92 -17.72 -9.73
CA GLY A 72 19.62 -18.90 -8.94
C GLY A 72 20.21 -18.91 -7.54
N ARG A 73 20.84 -17.83 -7.04
CA ARG A 73 21.33 -17.77 -5.65
C ARG A 73 20.27 -17.33 -4.65
N TYR A 74 19.41 -16.41 -5.03
CA TYR A 74 18.47 -15.77 -4.11
C TYR A 74 17.07 -16.37 -4.18
N HIS A 75 16.32 -16.21 -3.10
CA HIS A 75 14.92 -16.60 -3.01
C HIS A 75 14.12 -15.54 -2.28
N LEU A 76 12.91 -15.24 -2.76
CA LEU A 76 12.02 -14.26 -2.15
C LEU A 76 10.85 -14.95 -1.44
N TYR A 77 10.78 -14.87 -0.12
CA TYR A 77 9.59 -15.29 0.61
C TYR A 77 8.62 -14.13 0.78
N VAL A 78 7.37 -14.35 0.41
CA VAL A 78 6.31 -13.33 0.37
C VAL A 78 5.02 -13.84 1.01
N SER A 79 4.08 -12.92 1.21
CA SER A 79 2.66 -13.23 1.22
C SER A 79 2.01 -12.33 0.18
N TYR A 80 1.13 -12.88 -0.67
CA TYR A 80 0.29 -12.07 -1.56
C TYR A 80 -0.54 -11.02 -0.81
N ALA A 81 -0.85 -11.25 0.47
CA ALA A 81 -1.62 -10.31 1.26
C ALA A 81 -0.84 -9.06 1.67
N CYS A 82 0.48 -9.19 1.93
CA CYS A 82 1.30 -8.12 2.48
C CYS A 82 1.68 -7.09 1.39
N PRO A 83 1.26 -5.81 1.50
CA PRO A 83 1.58 -4.81 0.48
C PRO A 83 3.08 -4.56 0.34
N TRP A 84 3.85 -4.68 1.44
CA TRP A 84 5.32 -4.53 1.41
C TRP A 84 5.97 -5.66 0.60
N ALA A 85 5.50 -6.90 0.75
CA ALA A 85 6.01 -8.03 -0.02
C ALA A 85 5.55 -7.98 -1.49
N SER A 86 4.33 -7.52 -1.75
CA SER A 86 3.83 -7.30 -3.11
C SER A 86 4.67 -6.30 -3.90
N ARG A 87 5.34 -5.32 -3.27
CA ARG A 87 6.28 -4.43 -3.98
C ARG A 87 7.43 -5.22 -4.59
N CYS A 88 8.05 -6.09 -3.79
CA CYS A 88 9.16 -6.93 -4.24
C CYS A 88 8.71 -7.91 -5.32
N LEU A 89 7.52 -8.52 -5.15
CA LEU A 89 6.96 -9.42 -6.16
C LEU A 89 6.63 -8.68 -7.47
N ALA A 90 6.07 -7.47 -7.39
CA ALA A 90 5.84 -6.62 -8.55
C ALA A 90 7.13 -6.35 -9.31
N TYR A 91 8.20 -5.94 -8.61
CA TYR A 91 9.52 -5.76 -9.22
C TYR A 91 10.05 -7.02 -9.87
N LEU A 92 9.97 -8.15 -9.16
CA LEU A 92 10.41 -9.45 -9.67
C LEU A 92 9.72 -9.77 -11.02
N LYS A 93 8.40 -9.57 -11.11
CA LYS A 93 7.62 -9.82 -12.32
C LYS A 93 7.89 -8.80 -13.44
N ILE A 94 7.78 -7.50 -13.16
CA ILE A 94 7.88 -6.49 -14.23
C ILE A 94 9.31 -6.29 -14.74
N LYS A 95 10.34 -6.62 -13.95
CA LYS A 95 11.73 -6.67 -14.41
C LYS A 95 12.05 -7.98 -15.15
N GLY A 96 11.20 -9.01 -15.08
CA GLY A 96 11.46 -10.32 -15.66
C GLY A 96 12.63 -11.03 -14.97
N LEU A 97 12.57 -11.13 -13.64
CA LEU A 97 13.62 -11.71 -12.79
C LEU A 97 13.34 -13.16 -12.37
N GLU A 98 12.25 -13.77 -12.83
CA GLU A 98 11.83 -15.12 -12.44
C GLU A 98 12.88 -16.20 -12.71
N LYS A 99 13.72 -16.00 -13.75
CA LYS A 99 14.84 -16.91 -14.06
C LYS A 99 15.98 -16.81 -13.04
N ALA A 100 16.13 -15.67 -12.39
CA ALA A 100 17.22 -15.40 -11.45
C ALA A 100 16.82 -15.63 -10.00
N ILE A 101 15.58 -15.27 -9.65
CA ILE A 101 15.08 -15.24 -8.28
C ILE A 101 13.74 -15.98 -8.26
N ALA A 102 13.73 -17.15 -7.61
CA ALA A 102 12.50 -17.85 -7.30
C ALA A 102 11.79 -17.18 -6.10
N PHE A 103 10.49 -17.42 -5.95
CA PHE A 103 9.73 -16.93 -4.81
C PHE A 103 8.79 -18.00 -4.27
N THR A 104 8.40 -17.87 -2.99
CA THR A 104 7.43 -18.75 -2.33
C THR A 104 6.47 -17.89 -1.52
N SER A 105 5.16 -18.11 -1.68
CA SER A 105 4.15 -17.46 -0.85
C SER A 105 3.74 -18.34 0.33
N VAL A 106 3.63 -17.72 1.51
CA VAL A 106 3.05 -18.33 2.71
C VAL A 106 1.52 -18.33 2.67
N LYS A 107 0.90 -19.04 3.62
CA LYS A 107 -0.56 -19.01 3.82
C LYS A 107 -1.06 -17.59 4.14
N PRO A 108 -2.29 -17.23 3.74
CA PRO A 108 -2.81 -15.89 3.97
C PRO A 108 -3.18 -15.63 5.44
N ILE A 109 -3.71 -16.63 6.14
CA ILE A 109 -4.16 -16.47 7.54
C ILE A 109 -2.97 -16.73 8.47
N TRP A 110 -2.78 -15.84 9.45
CA TRP A 110 -1.77 -16.07 10.48
C TRP A 110 -2.12 -17.24 11.38
N GLU A 111 -1.11 -18.06 11.63
CA GLU A 111 -1.21 -19.26 12.45
C GLU A 111 -0.11 -19.28 13.50
N ARG A 112 -0.21 -20.23 14.44
CA ARG A 112 0.79 -20.41 15.47
C ARG A 112 2.13 -20.79 14.83
N THR A 113 3.15 -19.98 15.08
CA THR A 113 4.50 -20.20 14.50
C THR A 113 5.34 -21.20 15.28
N LYS A 114 5.03 -21.41 16.56
CA LYS A 114 5.67 -22.40 17.44
C LYS A 114 4.68 -22.91 18.48
N GLU A 115 4.73 -24.21 18.76
CA GLU A 115 3.93 -24.83 19.83
C GLU A 115 4.30 -24.32 21.23
N SER A 116 5.56 -23.93 21.43
CA SER A 116 6.09 -23.49 22.73
C SER A 116 5.59 -22.12 23.19
N ASP A 117 4.97 -21.33 22.32
CA ASP A 117 4.45 -20.00 22.66
C ASP A 117 3.17 -19.65 21.89
N LYS A 118 2.66 -18.43 22.14
CA LYS A 118 1.40 -17.93 21.56
C LYS A 118 1.61 -17.03 20.33
N HIS A 119 2.80 -17.02 19.74
CA HIS A 119 3.08 -16.15 18.60
C HIS A 119 2.34 -16.63 17.35
N MET A 120 1.49 -15.75 16.81
CA MET A 120 0.78 -15.93 15.54
C MET A 120 1.52 -15.18 14.43
N GLY A 121 1.68 -15.78 13.26
CA GLY A 121 2.40 -15.17 12.15
C GLY A 121 2.32 -15.99 10.87
N TRP A 122 3.25 -15.71 9.95
CA TRP A 122 3.28 -16.31 8.62
C TRP A 122 3.76 -17.77 8.66
N VAL A 123 2.93 -18.69 8.20
CA VAL A 123 3.16 -20.15 8.20
C VAL A 123 3.09 -20.68 6.76
N PHE A 124 3.96 -21.62 6.44
CA PHE A 124 3.93 -22.34 5.16
C PHE A 124 2.87 -23.46 5.22
N PRO A 125 2.18 -23.77 4.12
CA PRO A 125 1.37 -24.97 4.06
C PRO A 125 2.26 -26.22 4.16
N ALA A 126 1.70 -27.30 4.71
CA ALA A 126 2.34 -28.61 4.82
C ALA A 126 2.41 -29.36 3.48
N SER A 127 1.55 -29.03 2.53
CA SER A 127 1.58 -29.56 1.16
C SER A 127 1.15 -28.51 0.12
N GLU A 128 1.48 -28.75 -1.15
CA GLU A 128 1.09 -27.88 -2.27
C GLU A 128 -0.43 -27.74 -2.47
N THR A 129 -1.22 -28.65 -1.88
CA THR A 129 -2.67 -28.68 -2.04
C THR A 129 -3.44 -28.13 -0.83
N GLU A 130 -2.76 -27.82 0.28
CA GLU A 130 -3.42 -27.33 1.50
C GLU A 130 -4.01 -25.93 1.29
N GLU A 131 -3.27 -25.04 0.62
CA GLU A 131 -3.66 -23.64 0.46
C GLU A 131 -3.31 -23.16 -0.96
N ALA A 132 -4.33 -22.96 -1.79
CA ALA A 132 -4.15 -22.56 -3.18
C ALA A 132 -3.38 -21.23 -3.27
N GLY A 133 -2.27 -21.21 -4.02
CA GLY A 133 -1.41 -20.04 -4.16
C GLY A 133 -0.44 -19.82 -2.98
N ALA A 134 -0.35 -20.76 -2.05
CA ALA A 134 0.76 -20.86 -1.11
C ALA A 134 1.49 -22.19 -1.34
N GLU A 135 2.77 -22.23 -0.99
CA GLU A 135 3.63 -23.40 -1.24
C GLU A 135 4.47 -23.71 0.00
N PRO A 136 4.77 -24.99 0.29
CA PRO A 136 5.72 -25.36 1.34
C PRO A 136 7.08 -24.69 1.11
N ASP A 137 7.88 -24.48 2.16
CA ASP A 137 9.24 -23.96 1.99
C ASP A 137 10.11 -24.97 1.22
N PRO A 138 10.56 -24.66 -0.01
CA PRO A 138 11.30 -25.63 -0.82
C PRO A 138 12.78 -25.71 -0.44
N LEU A 139 13.27 -24.84 0.46
CA LEU A 139 14.72 -24.66 0.69
C LEU A 139 15.19 -25.14 2.06
N ASN A 140 14.47 -24.79 3.12
CA ASN A 140 14.94 -25.01 4.50
C ASN A 140 14.04 -25.99 5.27
N GLY A 141 12.91 -26.40 4.69
CA GLY A 141 11.89 -27.16 5.41
C GLY A 141 11.27 -26.38 6.57
N ALA A 142 11.33 -25.04 6.52
CA ALA A 142 10.76 -24.19 7.54
C ALA A 142 9.23 -24.32 7.56
N ARG A 143 8.64 -24.39 8.76
CA ARG A 143 7.18 -24.35 8.91
C ARG A 143 6.63 -22.94 8.95
N SER A 144 7.47 -21.95 9.29
CA SER A 144 7.06 -20.55 9.38
C SER A 144 8.18 -19.60 9.00
N ILE A 145 7.82 -18.36 8.65
CA ILE A 145 8.80 -17.28 8.41
C ILE A 145 9.67 -17.04 9.64
N ARG A 146 9.10 -17.22 10.84
CA ARG A 146 9.85 -17.12 12.08
C ARG A 146 11.07 -18.05 12.10
N GLU A 147 10.91 -19.30 11.66
CA GLU A 147 12.03 -20.26 11.63
C GLU A 147 13.16 -19.77 10.70
N LEU A 148 12.85 -19.10 9.58
CA LEU A 148 13.89 -18.50 8.70
C LEU A 148 14.71 -17.42 9.41
N TYR A 149 14.07 -16.58 10.22
CA TYR A 149 14.76 -15.57 11.03
C TYR A 149 15.65 -16.20 12.10
N GLU A 150 15.16 -17.27 12.72
CA GLU A 150 15.92 -18.01 13.74
C GLU A 150 17.10 -18.79 13.14
N PHE A 151 16.98 -19.28 11.89
CA PHE A 151 18.10 -19.84 11.14
C PHE A 151 19.15 -18.77 10.82
N ALA A 152 18.72 -17.58 10.43
CA ALA A 152 19.64 -16.48 10.10
C ALA A 152 20.32 -15.86 11.34
N SER A 153 19.66 -15.90 12.51
CA SER A 153 20.20 -15.35 13.76
C SER A 153 19.56 -16.01 14.98
N THR A 154 20.36 -16.74 15.75
CA THR A 154 19.93 -17.42 16.99
C THR A 154 19.49 -16.45 18.11
N ASN A 155 19.95 -15.21 18.06
CA ASN A 155 19.61 -14.16 19.03
C ASN A 155 18.64 -13.12 18.47
N TYR A 156 17.88 -13.45 17.42
CA TYR A 156 16.96 -12.50 16.81
C TYR A 156 15.84 -12.11 17.79
N ALA A 157 15.72 -10.81 18.06
CA ALA A 157 14.66 -10.23 18.88
C ALA A 157 13.94 -9.14 18.06
N GLY A 158 12.91 -9.53 17.34
CA GLY A 158 12.14 -8.62 16.49
C GLY A 158 10.91 -9.29 15.89
N LYS A 159 10.30 -8.61 14.91
CA LYS A 159 9.12 -9.11 14.19
C LYS A 159 9.54 -10.03 13.04
N TYR A 160 8.78 -11.09 12.84
CA TYR A 160 8.98 -12.04 11.74
C TYR A 160 8.16 -11.61 10.53
N THR A 161 8.71 -10.68 9.75
CA THR A 161 7.99 -10.02 8.64
C THR A 161 8.24 -10.68 7.29
N VAL A 162 7.32 -10.45 6.34
CA VAL A 162 7.59 -10.59 4.90
C VAL A 162 7.62 -9.18 4.27
N PRO A 163 8.40 -8.94 3.21
CA PRO A 163 9.22 -9.90 2.45
C PRO A 163 10.48 -10.34 3.18
N VAL A 164 11.02 -11.50 2.79
CA VAL A 164 12.37 -11.97 3.16
C VAL A 164 13.13 -12.28 1.89
N LEU A 165 14.22 -11.55 1.63
CA LEU A 165 15.18 -11.89 0.59
C LEU A 165 16.25 -12.80 1.18
N TRP A 166 16.23 -14.06 0.78
CA TRP A 166 17.05 -15.15 1.32
C TRP A 166 18.23 -15.47 0.40
N ASP A 167 19.41 -15.66 0.98
CA ASP A 167 20.59 -16.20 0.27
C ASP A 167 20.68 -17.71 0.49
N LYS A 168 20.54 -18.50 -0.57
CA LYS A 168 20.63 -19.96 -0.51
C LYS A 168 22.05 -20.47 -0.23
N LYS A 169 23.08 -19.72 -0.61
CA LYS A 169 24.48 -20.13 -0.40
C LYS A 169 24.88 -19.97 1.07
N LEU A 170 24.60 -18.78 1.63
CA LEU A 170 24.95 -18.47 3.02
C LEU A 170 23.87 -18.87 4.03
N LYS A 171 22.70 -19.31 3.57
CA LYS A 171 21.54 -19.70 4.39
C LYS A 171 21.19 -18.61 5.42
N THR A 172 21.07 -17.38 4.93
CA THR A 172 20.77 -16.21 5.76
C THR A 172 19.86 -15.23 5.04
N ILE A 173 19.30 -14.30 5.81
CA ILE A 173 18.49 -13.20 5.29
C ILE A 173 19.44 -12.09 4.81
N VAL A 174 19.33 -11.74 3.54
CA VAL A 174 20.00 -10.57 2.96
C VAL A 174 19.32 -9.31 3.48
N SER A 175 18.02 -9.18 3.19
CA SER A 175 17.22 -8.04 3.61
C SER A 175 15.77 -8.42 3.88
N ASN A 176 15.16 -7.74 4.83
CA ASN A 176 13.71 -7.75 5.06
C ASN A 176 13.07 -6.37 4.89
N GLU A 177 13.77 -5.45 4.21
CA GLU A 177 13.30 -4.09 3.93
C GLU A 177 12.81 -3.99 2.48
N SER A 178 11.48 -3.95 2.30
CA SER A 178 10.88 -3.91 0.95
C SER A 178 11.38 -2.77 0.07
N SER A 179 11.62 -1.59 0.67
CA SER A 179 12.06 -0.40 -0.07
C SER A 179 13.48 -0.51 -0.60
N GLU A 180 14.34 -1.30 0.05
CA GLU A 180 15.70 -1.57 -0.41
C GLU A 180 15.74 -2.73 -1.40
N ILE A 181 14.94 -3.78 -1.16
CA ILE A 181 14.84 -4.94 -2.04
C ILE A 181 14.41 -4.52 -3.45
N ILE A 182 13.42 -3.63 -3.58
CA ILE A 182 13.01 -3.15 -4.91
C ILE A 182 14.13 -2.36 -5.61
N ARG A 183 14.98 -1.63 -4.89
CA ARG A 183 16.13 -0.92 -5.47
C ARG A 183 17.18 -1.92 -5.97
N MET A 184 17.45 -2.97 -5.19
CA MET A 184 18.35 -4.05 -5.61
C MET A 184 17.84 -4.74 -6.88
N PHE A 185 16.54 -5.04 -6.96
CA PHE A 185 15.92 -5.66 -8.14
C PHE A 185 15.90 -4.71 -9.35
N ASN A 186 15.85 -3.39 -9.12
CA ASN A 186 15.85 -2.41 -10.19
C ASN A 186 17.16 -2.39 -10.99
N THR A 187 18.32 -2.55 -10.32
CA THR A 187 19.64 -2.28 -10.94
C THR A 187 20.59 -3.48 -10.92
N GLU A 188 20.69 -4.20 -9.81
CA GLU A 188 21.78 -5.16 -9.57
C GLU A 188 21.68 -6.39 -10.47
N PHE A 189 20.47 -6.74 -10.91
CA PHE A 189 20.22 -7.89 -11.79
C PHE A 189 20.01 -7.51 -13.25
N ASN A 190 20.33 -6.28 -13.68
CA ASN A 190 20.09 -5.84 -15.06
C ASN A 190 20.78 -6.70 -16.13
N ASP A 191 21.87 -7.40 -15.80
CA ASP A 191 22.57 -8.27 -16.76
C ASP A 191 21.83 -9.60 -16.99
N ILE A 192 20.81 -9.90 -16.16
CA ILE A 192 20.03 -11.15 -16.18
C ILE A 192 18.53 -10.86 -16.47
N ALA A 193 18.05 -9.67 -16.10
CA ALA A 193 16.65 -9.25 -16.23
C ALA A 193 16.17 -9.24 -17.69
N GLU A 194 14.98 -9.78 -17.96
CA GLU A 194 14.38 -9.72 -19.31
C GLU A 194 14.02 -8.28 -19.70
N ASN A 195 13.62 -7.45 -18.72
CA ASN A 195 13.31 -6.04 -18.91
C ASN A 195 14.41 -5.15 -18.28
N ALA A 196 15.67 -5.39 -18.67
CA ALA A 196 16.84 -4.66 -18.15
C ALA A 196 16.73 -3.13 -18.33
N ALA A 197 16.14 -2.67 -19.43
CA ALA A 197 15.99 -1.25 -19.74
C ALA A 197 14.91 -0.53 -18.89
N LEU A 198 14.02 -1.27 -18.23
CA LEU A 198 13.02 -0.67 -17.33
C LEU A 198 13.71 -0.18 -16.05
N ASP A 199 13.83 1.14 -15.92
CA ASP A 199 14.34 1.78 -14.71
C ASP A 199 13.19 2.51 -14.00
N LEU A 200 12.82 2.00 -12.81
CA LEU A 200 11.78 2.57 -11.97
C LEU A 200 12.32 3.63 -10.99
N TYR A 201 13.63 3.93 -11.05
CA TYR A 201 14.27 4.99 -10.27
C TYR A 201 15.33 5.76 -11.07
N PRO A 202 14.95 6.33 -12.21
CA PRO A 202 15.88 7.02 -13.07
C PRO A 202 16.42 8.27 -12.41
N SER A 203 17.71 8.55 -12.63
CA SER A 203 18.47 9.63 -11.99
C SER A 203 17.75 10.99 -12.01
N HIS A 204 17.12 11.34 -13.13
CA HIS A 204 16.44 12.62 -13.33
C HIS A 204 15.12 12.77 -12.56
N LEU A 205 14.53 11.68 -12.03
CA LEU A 205 13.30 11.72 -11.23
C LEU A 205 13.53 11.43 -9.75
N ARG A 206 14.75 11.08 -9.31
CA ARG A 206 15.00 10.56 -7.95
C ARG A 206 14.49 11.48 -6.85
N ALA A 207 14.85 12.76 -6.90
CA ALA A 207 14.43 13.73 -5.90
C ALA A 207 12.90 13.82 -5.79
N HIS A 208 12.20 13.84 -6.93
CA HIS A 208 10.75 13.91 -6.95
C HIS A 208 10.09 12.60 -6.50
N ILE A 209 10.68 11.45 -6.85
CA ILE A 209 10.26 10.12 -6.38
C ILE A 209 10.42 10.02 -4.86
N ASP A 210 11.54 10.48 -4.31
CA ASP A 210 11.83 10.37 -2.88
C ASP A 210 10.91 11.27 -2.06
N GLU A 211 10.69 12.51 -2.49
CA GLU A 211 9.68 13.41 -1.92
C GLU A 211 8.28 12.77 -1.99
N THR A 212 7.92 12.20 -3.15
CA THR A 212 6.62 11.56 -3.33
C THR A 212 6.42 10.37 -2.42
N ASN A 213 7.44 9.53 -2.31
CA ASN A 213 7.44 8.35 -1.46
C ASN A 213 7.27 8.66 0.01
N GLU A 214 7.80 9.79 0.48
CA GLU A 214 7.72 10.20 1.88
C GLU A 214 6.25 10.44 2.30
N TRP A 215 5.55 11.33 1.59
CA TRP A 215 4.16 11.64 1.91
C TRP A 215 3.20 10.50 1.54
N VAL A 216 3.47 9.74 0.47
CA VAL A 216 2.70 8.53 0.14
C VAL A 216 2.88 7.46 1.23
N TYR A 217 4.08 7.27 1.75
CA TYR A 217 4.30 6.32 2.83
C TYR A 217 3.57 6.74 4.10
N ASP A 218 3.76 7.99 4.55
CA ASP A 218 3.23 8.44 5.83
C ASP A 218 1.69 8.59 5.82
N GLY A 219 1.17 9.23 4.77
CA GLY A 219 -0.24 9.55 4.62
C GLY A 219 -1.08 8.40 4.07
N ILE A 220 -0.55 7.55 3.18
CA ILE A 220 -1.34 6.52 2.49
C ILE A 220 -0.92 5.11 2.91
N ASN A 221 0.31 4.69 2.59
CA ASN A 221 0.71 3.29 2.79
C ASN A 221 0.66 2.87 4.26
N ASN A 222 1.17 3.73 5.14
CA ASN A 222 1.12 3.54 6.58
C ASN A 222 -0.14 4.19 7.19
N GLY A 223 -0.71 5.22 6.55
CA GLY A 223 -1.92 5.92 7.00
C GLY A 223 -3.12 5.00 7.18
N VAL A 224 -3.36 4.06 6.25
CA VAL A 224 -4.45 3.07 6.41
C VAL A 224 -4.25 2.18 7.64
N TYR A 225 -3.01 1.83 7.99
CA TYR A 225 -2.72 1.08 9.22
C TYR A 225 -2.86 1.94 10.47
N LYS A 226 -2.48 3.24 10.41
CA LYS A 226 -2.74 4.19 11.49
C LYS A 226 -4.23 4.31 11.78
N CYS A 227 -5.08 4.33 10.75
CA CYS A 227 -6.54 4.28 10.90
C CYS A 227 -6.99 2.96 11.54
N GLY A 228 -6.61 1.83 10.94
CA GLY A 228 -7.12 0.52 11.30
C GLY A 228 -6.71 0.02 12.69
N PHE A 229 -5.51 0.39 13.15
CA PHE A 229 -4.98 -0.01 14.45
C PHE A 229 -5.13 1.05 15.54
N ALA A 230 -5.71 2.22 15.23
CA ALA A 230 -6.05 3.19 16.27
C ALA A 230 -7.04 2.57 17.27
N THR A 231 -6.73 2.70 18.57
CA THR A 231 -7.58 2.17 19.67
C THR A 231 -8.43 3.25 20.33
N LYS A 232 -8.32 4.50 19.87
CA LYS A 232 -9.08 5.67 20.36
C LYS A 232 -9.57 6.50 19.18
N GLN A 233 -10.70 7.20 19.38
CA GLN A 233 -11.34 8.02 18.35
C GLN A 233 -10.43 9.14 17.82
N GLY A 234 -9.76 9.90 18.70
CA GLY A 234 -8.88 11.00 18.28
C GLY A 234 -7.75 10.59 17.33
N PRO A 235 -6.90 9.61 17.69
CA PRO A 235 -5.87 9.08 16.79
C PRO A 235 -6.42 8.51 15.47
N TYR A 236 -7.61 7.90 15.50
CA TYR A 236 -8.28 7.46 14.28
C TYR A 236 -8.66 8.65 13.38
N GLU A 237 -9.30 9.68 13.93
CA GLU A 237 -9.72 10.87 13.18
C GLU A 237 -8.53 11.60 12.56
N GLU A 238 -7.45 11.81 13.33
CA GLU A 238 -6.22 12.42 12.83
C GLU A 238 -5.63 11.63 11.65
N ALA A 239 -5.51 10.31 11.80
CA ALA A 239 -4.99 9.44 10.74
C ALA A 239 -5.90 9.44 9.51
N ALA A 240 -7.23 9.42 9.71
CA ALA A 240 -8.20 9.42 8.63
C ALA A 240 -8.19 10.76 7.86
N ILE A 241 -8.12 11.90 8.55
CA ILE A 241 -8.01 13.22 7.91
C ILE A 241 -6.78 13.27 7.01
N HIS A 242 -5.59 12.93 7.55
CA HIS A 242 -4.35 12.95 6.78
C HIS A 242 -4.38 11.96 5.60
N LEU A 243 -4.94 10.75 5.79
CA LEU A 243 -5.11 9.78 4.71
C LEU A 243 -5.91 10.38 3.55
N TYR A 244 -7.05 10.98 3.84
CA TYR A 244 -7.93 11.50 2.79
C TYR A 244 -7.38 12.77 2.12
N GLU A 245 -6.68 13.63 2.85
CA GLU A 245 -5.93 14.74 2.24
C GLU A 245 -4.86 14.25 1.26
N ALA A 246 -4.14 13.17 1.61
CA ALA A 246 -3.15 12.56 0.74
C ALA A 246 -3.77 11.86 -0.49
N LEU A 247 -4.91 11.19 -0.33
CA LEU A 247 -5.66 10.60 -1.46
C LEU A 247 -6.21 11.68 -2.40
N ASP A 248 -6.74 12.77 -1.86
CA ASP A 248 -7.23 13.91 -2.65
C ASP A 248 -6.08 14.55 -3.44
N LYS A 249 -4.89 14.68 -2.84
CA LYS A 249 -3.66 15.10 -3.53
C LYS A 249 -3.27 14.15 -4.68
N CYS A 250 -3.32 12.82 -4.45
CA CYS A 250 -3.09 11.83 -5.50
C CYS A 250 -4.05 12.00 -6.68
N GLU A 251 -5.35 12.14 -6.40
CA GLU A 251 -6.38 12.34 -7.41
C GLU A 251 -6.12 13.59 -8.25
N GLU A 252 -5.75 14.69 -7.60
CA GLU A 252 -5.45 15.96 -8.27
C GLU A 252 -4.23 15.85 -9.20
N ILE A 253 -3.15 15.22 -8.74
CA ILE A 253 -1.95 14.95 -9.55
C ILE A 253 -2.31 14.07 -10.74
N LEU A 254 -2.98 12.93 -10.51
CA LEU A 254 -3.33 11.97 -11.55
C LEU A 254 -4.38 12.50 -12.54
N GLY A 255 -5.09 13.57 -12.19
CA GLY A 255 -5.92 14.34 -13.11
C GLY A 255 -5.12 15.01 -14.24
N ARG A 256 -3.87 15.40 -13.97
CA ARG A 256 -3.00 16.16 -14.89
C ARG A 256 -1.97 15.34 -15.64
N GLN A 257 -1.57 14.20 -15.10
CA GLN A 257 -0.48 13.38 -15.63
C GLN A 257 -0.79 11.89 -15.44
N ARG A 258 -0.13 11.02 -16.21
CA ARG A 258 -0.43 9.57 -16.24
C ARG A 258 -0.01 8.83 -14.96
N TYR A 259 1.13 9.17 -14.39
CA TYR A 259 1.72 8.51 -13.22
C TYR A 259 2.03 9.51 -12.12
N ILE A 260 2.30 9.05 -10.89
CA ILE A 260 2.38 9.94 -9.73
C ILE A 260 3.59 10.90 -9.79
N CYS A 261 4.65 10.50 -10.51
CA CYS A 261 5.86 11.30 -10.72
C CYS A 261 6.09 11.72 -12.19
N GLY A 262 5.05 11.70 -13.04
CA GLY A 262 5.11 12.21 -14.41
C GLY A 262 4.45 11.29 -15.44
N ASN A 263 5.13 11.07 -16.57
CA ASN A 263 4.59 10.33 -17.73
C ASN A 263 5.16 8.90 -17.90
N THR A 264 6.10 8.50 -17.05
CA THR A 264 6.65 7.14 -16.98
C THR A 264 6.34 6.52 -15.63
N VAL A 265 6.13 5.20 -15.61
CA VAL A 265 5.95 4.46 -14.36
C VAL A 265 7.26 4.49 -13.56
N SER A 266 7.14 4.67 -12.26
CA SER A 266 8.26 4.77 -11.31
C SER A 266 8.00 3.91 -10.08
N GLU A 267 8.98 3.83 -9.17
CA GLU A 267 8.78 3.09 -7.93
C GLU A 267 7.68 3.66 -7.04
N ALA A 268 7.45 4.98 -7.12
CA ALA A 268 6.40 5.64 -6.37
C ALA A 268 5.03 5.09 -6.77
N ASP A 269 4.87 4.74 -8.05
CA ASP A 269 3.65 4.14 -8.57
C ASP A 269 3.42 2.73 -8.02
N ILE A 270 4.46 1.90 -8.00
CA ILE A 270 4.38 0.54 -7.45
C ILE A 270 4.07 0.59 -5.95
N ARG A 271 4.70 1.52 -5.22
CA ARG A 271 4.50 1.70 -3.78
C ARG A 271 3.10 2.20 -3.44
N LEU A 272 2.52 3.08 -4.27
CA LEU A 272 1.14 3.53 -4.15
C LEU A 272 0.15 2.43 -4.51
N PHE A 273 0.35 1.77 -5.66
CA PHE A 273 -0.53 0.73 -6.21
C PHE A 273 -0.84 -0.39 -5.21
N VAL A 274 0.16 -0.90 -4.50
CA VAL A 274 -0.04 -1.99 -3.53
C VAL A 274 -0.99 -1.62 -2.39
N THR A 275 -1.14 -0.33 -2.08
CA THR A 275 -2.17 0.15 -1.14
C THR A 275 -3.51 0.32 -1.85
N LEU A 276 -3.55 0.94 -3.04
CA LEU A 276 -4.81 1.20 -3.75
C LEU A 276 -5.56 -0.09 -4.11
N ILE A 277 -4.86 -1.11 -4.60
CA ILE A 277 -5.48 -2.39 -4.98
C ILE A 277 -6.15 -3.11 -3.80
N ARG A 278 -5.82 -2.75 -2.55
CA ARG A 278 -6.40 -3.31 -1.31
C ARG A 278 -7.46 -2.39 -0.69
N PHE A 279 -7.66 -1.19 -1.22
CA PHE A 279 -8.39 -0.14 -0.53
C PHE A 279 -9.87 -0.49 -0.34
N ASP A 280 -10.59 -0.72 -1.44
CA ASP A 280 -12.03 -1.03 -1.39
C ASP A 280 -12.31 -2.44 -0.84
N GLU A 281 -11.41 -3.39 -1.15
CA GLU A 281 -11.55 -4.81 -0.79
C GLU A 281 -11.24 -5.10 0.68
N VAL A 282 -10.49 -4.22 1.34
CA VAL A 282 -10.06 -4.39 2.74
C VAL A 282 -10.18 -3.09 3.52
N TYR A 283 -9.41 -2.06 3.17
CA TYR A 283 -9.18 -0.93 4.08
C TYR A 283 -10.43 -0.11 4.38
N ALA A 284 -11.33 0.02 3.39
CA ALA A 284 -12.60 0.72 3.56
C ALA A 284 -13.40 0.16 4.74
N VAL A 285 -13.54 -1.15 4.84
CA VAL A 285 -14.32 -1.79 5.92
C VAL A 285 -13.43 -2.16 7.10
N HIS A 286 -12.38 -2.93 6.88
CA HIS A 286 -11.55 -3.51 7.94
C HIS A 286 -10.81 -2.44 8.74
N PHE A 287 -10.27 -1.43 8.06
CA PHE A 287 -9.55 -0.32 8.69
C PHE A 287 -10.39 0.95 8.83
N LYS A 288 -11.69 0.87 8.52
CA LYS A 288 -12.66 1.97 8.61
C LYS A 288 -12.27 3.18 7.74
N CYS A 289 -11.46 2.98 6.70
CA CYS A 289 -11.08 4.05 5.77
C CYS A 289 -12.24 4.30 4.78
N ASN A 290 -13.42 4.72 5.23
CA ASN A 290 -14.67 4.71 4.44
C ASN A 290 -15.29 6.09 4.12
N LYS A 291 -14.59 7.21 4.32
CA LYS A 291 -15.07 8.54 3.90
C LYS A 291 -15.33 8.62 2.39
N LYS A 292 -14.52 7.96 1.56
CA LYS A 292 -14.70 7.85 0.10
C LYS A 292 -13.98 6.61 -0.45
N LEU A 293 -14.64 5.84 -1.30
CA LEU A 293 -14.04 4.62 -1.88
C LEU A 293 -13.07 4.97 -3.01
N LEU A 294 -12.11 4.10 -3.29
CA LEU A 294 -11.17 4.25 -4.41
C LEU A 294 -11.90 4.39 -5.73
N ARG A 295 -12.97 3.61 -5.95
CA ARG A 295 -13.74 3.67 -7.21
C ARG A 295 -14.42 5.03 -7.43
N ASP A 296 -14.61 5.83 -6.38
CA ASP A 296 -15.20 7.17 -6.45
C ASP A 296 -14.15 8.25 -6.79
N TYR A 297 -12.88 7.86 -6.92
CA TYR A 297 -11.77 8.69 -7.40
C TYR A 297 -11.50 8.35 -8.87
N PRO A 298 -12.05 9.08 -9.86
CA PRO A 298 -11.99 8.67 -11.25
C PRO A 298 -10.57 8.55 -11.80
N ASN A 299 -9.64 9.44 -11.40
CA ASN A 299 -8.26 9.34 -11.87
C ASN A 299 -7.50 8.22 -11.16
N MET A 300 -7.61 8.10 -9.84
CA MET A 300 -6.96 7.03 -9.08
C MET A 300 -7.48 5.63 -9.43
N PHE A 301 -8.78 5.49 -9.69
CA PHE A 301 -9.37 4.22 -10.08
C PHE A 301 -8.85 3.75 -11.43
N ASN A 302 -8.86 4.64 -12.43
CA ASN A 302 -8.30 4.33 -13.75
C ASN A 302 -6.78 4.15 -13.72
N TYR A 303 -6.07 4.89 -12.86
CA TYR A 303 -4.64 4.70 -12.60
C TYR A 303 -4.34 3.32 -12.00
N THR A 304 -5.15 2.87 -11.04
CA THR A 304 -4.98 1.53 -10.43
C THR A 304 -5.18 0.43 -11.47
N LYS A 305 -6.18 0.57 -12.36
CA LYS A 305 -6.39 -0.34 -13.50
C LYS A 305 -5.23 -0.32 -14.49
N ASP A 306 -4.70 0.87 -14.84
CA ASP A 306 -3.55 1.03 -15.73
C ASP A 306 -2.31 0.27 -15.20
N ILE A 307 -1.99 0.43 -13.90
CA ILE A 307 -0.88 -0.32 -13.29
C ILE A 307 -1.17 -1.82 -13.24
N PHE A 308 -2.38 -2.23 -12.85
CA PHE A 308 -2.77 -3.64 -12.79
C PHE A 308 -2.60 -4.36 -14.14
N GLN A 309 -2.79 -3.63 -15.24
CA GLN A 309 -2.70 -4.13 -16.61
C GLN A 309 -1.27 -4.06 -17.21
N ILE A 310 -0.27 -3.55 -16.48
CA ILE A 310 1.14 -3.69 -16.87
C ILE A 310 1.46 -5.19 -16.98
N PRO A 311 2.10 -5.66 -18.08
CA PRO A 311 2.47 -7.06 -18.24
C PRO A 311 3.19 -7.63 -17.02
N GLY A 312 2.66 -8.72 -16.47
CA GLY A 312 3.16 -9.38 -15.26
C GLY A 312 2.57 -8.87 -13.94
N MET A 313 2.03 -7.65 -13.87
CA MET A 313 1.55 -7.05 -12.62
C MET A 313 0.34 -7.79 -12.02
N SER A 314 -0.67 -8.11 -12.83
CA SER A 314 -1.89 -8.80 -12.37
C SER A 314 -1.60 -10.13 -11.65
N SER A 315 -0.56 -10.85 -12.08
CA SER A 315 -0.12 -12.11 -11.44
C SER A 315 0.40 -11.94 -10.01
N THR A 316 0.67 -10.69 -9.59
CA THR A 316 1.14 -10.38 -8.23
C THR A 316 0.01 -10.11 -7.24
N VAL A 317 -1.23 -10.11 -7.71
CA VAL A 317 -2.42 -9.80 -6.92
C VAL A 317 -3.28 -11.05 -6.77
N ASN A 318 -3.26 -11.64 -5.58
CA ASN A 318 -4.21 -12.68 -5.18
C ASN A 318 -5.21 -12.06 -4.20
N MET A 319 -6.38 -11.65 -4.71
CA MET A 319 -7.38 -10.96 -3.91
C MET A 319 -7.95 -11.83 -2.78
N GLN A 320 -8.08 -13.13 -3.01
CA GLN A 320 -8.53 -14.07 -2.00
C GLN A 320 -7.54 -14.12 -0.82
N HIS A 321 -6.24 -14.19 -1.09
CA HIS A 321 -5.21 -14.13 -0.04
C HIS A 321 -5.23 -12.81 0.71
N ILE A 322 -5.36 -11.70 -0.01
CA ILE A 322 -5.48 -10.35 0.58
C ILE A 322 -6.64 -10.34 1.59
N LYS A 323 -7.86 -10.68 1.17
CA LYS A 323 -9.03 -10.60 2.05
C LYS A 323 -8.93 -11.57 3.22
N ARG A 324 -8.58 -12.84 2.97
CA ARG A 324 -8.43 -13.86 4.02
C ARG A 324 -7.43 -13.44 5.08
N HIS A 325 -6.31 -12.85 4.68
CA HIS A 325 -5.33 -12.36 5.63
C HIS A 325 -5.90 -11.27 6.54
N TYR A 326 -6.39 -10.16 5.98
CA TYR A 326 -6.77 -9.02 6.80
C TYR A 326 -7.96 -9.32 7.70
N TYR A 327 -9.00 -9.97 7.17
CA TYR A 327 -10.18 -10.29 7.95
C TYR A 327 -9.96 -11.45 8.91
N GLY A 328 -9.11 -12.43 8.58
CA GLY A 328 -8.87 -13.63 9.38
C GLY A 328 -7.72 -13.53 10.40
N SER A 329 -6.78 -12.60 10.22
CA SER A 329 -5.55 -12.54 11.05
C SER A 329 -5.57 -11.44 12.12
N HIS A 330 -6.60 -10.60 12.15
CA HIS A 330 -6.72 -9.47 13.08
C HIS A 330 -7.96 -9.61 13.99
N PRO A 331 -8.00 -10.60 14.90
CA PRO A 331 -9.16 -10.84 15.76
C PRO A 331 -9.48 -9.69 16.73
N SER A 332 -8.52 -8.80 16.99
CA SER A 332 -8.76 -7.57 17.76
C SER A 332 -9.64 -6.55 17.02
N ILE A 333 -9.67 -6.59 15.69
CA ILE A 333 -10.50 -5.72 14.84
C ILE A 333 -11.75 -6.47 14.37
N ASN A 334 -11.61 -7.73 13.97
CA ASN A 334 -12.67 -8.58 13.46
C ASN A 334 -12.73 -9.91 14.23
N PRO A 335 -13.39 -9.95 15.41
CA PRO A 335 -13.31 -11.09 16.33
C PRO A 335 -13.76 -12.43 15.75
N PHE A 336 -14.73 -12.42 14.83
CA PHE A 336 -15.28 -13.64 14.25
C PHE A 336 -14.59 -14.05 12.94
N GLY A 337 -13.62 -13.27 12.44
CA GLY A 337 -12.91 -13.58 11.22
C GLY A 337 -13.77 -13.61 9.95
N ILE A 338 -14.98 -13.03 9.99
CA ILE A 338 -15.90 -13.02 8.84
C ILE A 338 -15.29 -12.20 7.72
N ILE A 339 -15.28 -12.76 6.51
CA ILE A 339 -14.73 -12.13 5.31
C ILE A 339 -15.89 -11.55 4.49
N PRO A 340 -15.96 -10.21 4.30
CA PRO A 340 -16.97 -9.59 3.45
C PRO A 340 -16.87 -10.06 1.99
N LEU A 341 -18.03 -10.17 1.34
CA LEU A 341 -18.13 -10.62 -0.05
C LEU A 341 -17.56 -9.60 -1.05
N GLY A 342 -17.98 -8.36 -0.95
CA GLY A 342 -17.77 -7.37 -2.02
C GLY A 342 -16.37 -6.78 -2.05
N PRO A 343 -16.14 -5.78 -2.91
CA PRO A 343 -16.97 -5.35 -4.04
C PRO A 343 -16.82 -6.15 -5.35
N ASP A 344 -15.85 -7.06 -5.43
CA ASP A 344 -15.59 -7.86 -6.65
C ASP A 344 -15.30 -6.98 -7.88
N ILE A 345 -14.35 -6.06 -7.72
CA ILE A 345 -13.99 -5.11 -8.78
C ILE A 345 -13.19 -5.81 -9.88
N ASP A 346 -13.63 -5.67 -11.13
CA ASP A 346 -12.83 -6.05 -12.30
C ASP A 346 -11.77 -4.98 -12.64
N TYR A 347 -10.57 -5.17 -12.10
CA TYR A 347 -9.40 -4.33 -12.42
C TYR A 347 -8.81 -4.58 -13.82
N SER A 348 -9.26 -5.63 -14.53
CA SER A 348 -8.88 -5.89 -15.93
C SER A 348 -9.72 -5.10 -16.92
N SER A 349 -10.82 -4.48 -16.47
CA SER A 349 -11.67 -3.64 -17.30
C SER A 349 -10.90 -2.45 -17.90
N PRO A 350 -11.27 -1.96 -19.10
CA PRO A 350 -10.57 -0.85 -19.74
C PRO A 350 -10.46 0.41 -18.86
N HIS A 351 -9.37 1.15 -19.00
CA HIS A 351 -9.13 2.42 -18.32
C HIS A 351 -8.94 3.58 -19.32
N ASP A 352 -9.18 4.81 -18.88
CA ASP A 352 -9.13 6.02 -19.71
C ASP A 352 -7.75 6.73 -19.72
N ARG A 353 -6.73 6.14 -19.07
CA ARG A 353 -5.39 6.74 -18.88
C ARG A 353 -4.57 6.94 -20.16
N ASN A 354 -5.09 6.53 -21.32
CA ASN A 354 -4.48 6.81 -22.63
C ASN A 354 -4.90 8.18 -23.21
N ARG A 355 -5.78 8.93 -22.53
CA ARG A 355 -6.29 10.23 -22.98
C ARG A 355 -5.21 11.27 -23.32
N ASP A 356 -4.06 11.25 -22.64
CA ASP A 356 -2.97 12.20 -22.92
C ASP A 356 -2.23 11.86 -24.23
N ARG A 357 -2.12 10.57 -24.57
CA ARG A 357 -1.61 10.15 -25.89
C ARG A 357 -2.59 10.54 -27.00
N GLN A 358 -3.90 10.43 -26.73
CA GLN A 358 -4.93 10.82 -27.70
C GLN A 358 -4.96 12.33 -27.95
N LYS A 359 -4.71 13.18 -26.94
CA LYS A 359 -4.58 14.64 -27.12
C LYS A 359 -3.37 15.02 -27.97
N VAL A 360 -2.23 14.37 -27.75
CA VAL A 360 -1.01 14.60 -28.56
C VAL A 360 -1.23 14.14 -30.00
N GLN A 361 -1.85 12.98 -30.20
CA GLN A 361 -2.14 12.45 -31.54
C GLN A 361 -3.20 13.27 -32.27
N ALA A 362 -4.23 13.75 -31.58
CA ALA A 362 -5.22 14.69 -32.13
C ALA A 362 -4.59 16.07 -32.45
N GLY A 363 -3.65 16.53 -31.63
CA GLY A 363 -2.86 17.74 -31.90
C GLY A 363 -1.96 17.59 -33.12
N LEU A 364 -1.27 16.45 -33.28
CA LEU A 364 -0.47 16.11 -34.46
C LEU A 364 -1.32 16.02 -35.73
N LEU A 365 -2.47 15.33 -35.67
CA LEU A 365 -3.44 15.30 -36.78
C LEU A 365 -3.99 16.70 -37.10
N GLY A 366 -4.22 17.53 -36.07
CA GLY A 366 -4.61 18.92 -36.24
C GLY A 366 -3.53 19.77 -36.94
N ILE A 367 -2.27 19.56 -36.59
CA ILE A 367 -1.11 20.21 -37.24
C ILE A 367 -0.97 19.74 -38.69
N GLU A 368 -1.10 18.44 -38.97
CA GLU A 368 -1.12 17.92 -40.35
C GLU A 368 -2.27 18.52 -41.16
N THR A 369 -3.46 18.66 -40.56
CA THR A 369 -4.62 19.27 -41.23
C THR A 369 -4.40 20.76 -41.53
N VAL A 370 -3.75 21.50 -40.62
CA VAL A 370 -3.36 22.91 -40.81
C VAL A 370 -2.24 23.08 -41.85
N LEU A 371 -1.27 22.15 -41.90
CA LEU A 371 -0.22 22.13 -42.91
C LEU A 371 -0.76 21.81 -44.31
N VAL A 372 -1.73 20.89 -44.42
CA VAL A 372 -2.43 20.59 -45.68
C VAL A 372 -3.24 21.80 -46.16
N TRP A 373 -3.89 22.53 -45.25
CA TRP A 373 -4.58 23.79 -45.59
C TRP A 373 -3.62 24.93 -45.98
N SER A 374 -2.46 25.05 -45.31
CA SER A 374 -1.46 26.06 -45.68
C SER A 374 -0.81 25.79 -47.04
N HIS A 375 -0.65 24.52 -47.44
CA HIS A 375 -0.17 24.16 -48.77
C HIS A 375 -1.20 24.40 -49.89
N HIS A 376 -2.50 24.41 -49.59
CA HIS A 376 -3.55 24.73 -50.57
C HIS A 376 -3.78 26.24 -50.79
N LEU A 377 -3.25 27.11 -49.93
CA LEU A 377 -3.43 28.56 -50.03
C LEU A 377 -2.25 29.30 -50.68
N ASN A 378 -1.22 28.59 -51.17
CA ASN A 378 0.00 29.23 -51.69
C ASN A 378 0.27 28.98 -53.19
N THR A 379 -0.77 28.65 -53.97
CA THR A 379 -0.69 28.62 -55.43
C THR A 379 -1.81 29.44 -56.04
N ASN A 380 -1.40 30.48 -56.78
CA ASN A 380 -2.17 31.36 -57.65
C ASN A 380 -2.91 32.50 -56.94
N TYR A 381 -2.42 33.73 -57.05
CA TYR A 381 -2.86 34.69 -58.08
C TYR A 381 -2.06 36.00 -57.96
N GLU A 382 -1.37 36.35 -59.04
CA GLU A 382 -0.77 37.67 -59.26
C GLU A 382 -1.87 38.74 -59.41
N LEU A 383 -1.66 39.90 -58.80
CA LEU A 383 -2.48 41.11 -58.93
C LEU A 383 -2.13 41.88 -60.22
N PRO A 384 -3.10 42.63 -60.78
CA PRO A 384 -2.78 43.95 -61.31
C PRO A 384 -3.59 45.07 -60.65
N LEU A 385 -2.92 46.21 -60.53
CA LEU A 385 -3.40 47.50 -59.99
C LEU A 385 -4.47 48.14 -60.89
N THR A 386 -5.55 48.66 -60.30
CA THR A 386 -6.23 49.89 -60.77
C THR A 386 -7.05 50.57 -59.64
N HIS A 387 -7.02 51.90 -59.65
CA HIS A 387 -7.74 52.87 -58.80
C HIS A 387 -9.27 52.71 -58.77
N GLN A 388 -9.92 52.98 -57.62
CA GLN A 388 -10.87 54.09 -57.40
C GLN A 388 -11.67 53.96 -56.08
N ASP A 389 -11.80 55.11 -55.40
CA ASP A 389 -12.90 55.63 -54.56
C ASP A 389 -13.44 54.92 -53.29
N LYS A 390 -13.30 55.67 -52.17
CA LYS A 390 -14.03 55.62 -50.87
C LYS A 390 -15.54 55.94 -51.08
N PRO A 391 -16.49 55.70 -50.14
CA PRO A 391 -16.41 56.11 -48.72
C PRO A 391 -17.22 55.19 -47.72
N PRO A 392 -17.68 55.59 -46.50
CA PRO A 392 -17.38 54.82 -45.27
C PRO A 392 -18.60 54.37 -44.39
N LEU A 393 -18.39 53.30 -43.58
CA LEU A 393 -19.01 53.04 -42.24
C LEU A 393 -20.57 52.95 -42.15
N PRO A 394 -21.22 52.48 -41.03
CA PRO A 394 -20.71 52.36 -39.67
C PRO A 394 -21.08 51.09 -38.85
N CYS A 395 -20.36 50.99 -37.72
CA CYS A 395 -20.71 50.24 -36.52
C CYS A 395 -22.05 50.67 -35.91
N THR A 396 -22.76 49.73 -35.30
CA THR A 396 -23.68 50.01 -34.19
C THR A 396 -23.61 48.92 -33.12
N LEU A 397 -23.22 49.37 -31.93
CA LEU A 397 -23.39 48.74 -30.61
C LEU A 397 -24.75 49.13 -30.01
N LEU A 398 -25.10 48.48 -28.89
CA LEU A 398 -26.18 48.75 -27.91
C LEU A 398 -27.49 47.96 -28.18
N ARG A 399 -28.22 47.37 -27.23
CA ARG A 399 -28.13 47.09 -25.78
C ARG A 399 -29.35 46.15 -25.43
N PRO A 400 -29.49 45.65 -24.19
CA PRO A 400 -30.36 44.52 -23.82
C PRO A 400 -31.75 44.90 -23.26
N CYS A 401 -32.67 43.91 -23.22
CA CYS A 401 -33.92 43.87 -22.44
C CYS A 401 -33.89 42.58 -21.59
N SER A 402 -33.92 42.62 -20.24
CA SER A 402 -35.11 42.61 -19.35
C SER A 402 -36.16 41.57 -19.76
N GLY A 403 -36.69 40.64 -18.95
CA GLY A 403 -36.80 40.43 -17.50
C GLY A 403 -38.03 39.51 -17.27
N ALA A 404 -38.27 39.09 -16.02
CA ALA A 404 -39.39 38.28 -15.49
C ALA A 404 -39.23 36.74 -15.63
N ASP A 405 -38.97 35.99 -14.55
CA ASP A 405 -39.81 35.66 -13.36
C ASP A 405 -40.81 34.51 -13.63
N THR A 406 -40.50 33.33 -13.07
CA THR A 406 -41.46 32.24 -12.79
C THR A 406 -41.08 31.53 -11.49
N PRO A 407 -42.00 31.35 -10.51
CA PRO A 407 -41.70 30.75 -9.22
C PRO A 407 -42.02 29.24 -9.13
N PHE A 408 -41.39 28.61 -8.14
CA PHE A 408 -41.64 27.27 -7.60
C PHE A 408 -43.10 27.01 -7.19
N PRO A 409 -43.49 25.72 -7.06
CA PRO A 409 -44.03 25.31 -5.76
C PRO A 409 -43.46 23.97 -5.25
N ALA A 410 -43.21 23.93 -3.94
CA ALA A 410 -43.06 22.72 -3.13
C ALA A 410 -44.33 22.56 -2.28
N LEU A 411 -44.90 21.36 -2.20
CA LEU A 411 -45.91 21.00 -1.20
C LEU A 411 -45.75 19.51 -0.82
N PHE A 412 -45.38 19.27 0.43
CA PHE A 412 -45.64 18.04 1.20
C PHE A 412 -47.10 18.04 1.68
N PRO A 413 -47.62 16.87 2.09
CA PRO A 413 -48.34 16.83 3.36
C PRO A 413 -47.86 15.73 4.30
N SER A 414 -47.84 16.10 5.58
CA SER A 414 -47.72 15.24 6.76
C SER A 414 -49.09 14.65 7.15
N GLY A 415 -49.07 13.49 7.81
CA GLY A 415 -50.26 12.90 8.43
C GLY A 415 -49.89 11.72 9.35
N HIS A 416 -50.05 11.93 10.66
CA HIS A 416 -49.96 10.95 11.74
C HIS A 416 -51.10 9.92 11.72
N GLY A 417 -50.88 8.73 12.29
CA GLY A 417 -51.94 7.80 12.70
C GLY A 417 -51.41 6.49 13.29
N ASP A 418 -51.48 6.36 14.62
CA ASP A 418 -51.26 5.15 15.42
C ASP A 418 -52.21 4.00 15.07
N GLY A 419 -51.80 2.75 15.36
CA GLY A 419 -52.74 1.62 15.38
C GLY A 419 -52.13 0.23 15.50
N ASN A 420 -52.00 -0.27 16.73
CA ASN A 420 -51.85 -1.67 17.11
C ASN A 420 -52.85 -2.60 16.40
N HIS A 421 -52.41 -3.76 15.89
CA HIS A 421 -52.93 -5.09 16.32
C HIS A 421 -52.31 -6.30 15.59
N LYS A 422 -51.75 -7.21 16.41
CA LYS A 422 -51.87 -8.68 16.45
C LYS A 422 -52.01 -9.50 15.14
N ALA A 423 -51.10 -10.48 15.04
CA ALA A 423 -51.18 -11.70 14.23
C ALA A 423 -52.44 -12.56 14.51
N PRO A 424 -52.74 -13.57 13.66
CA PRO A 424 -52.19 -14.90 13.97
C PRO A 424 -51.75 -15.77 12.77
N CYS A 425 -50.98 -16.80 13.17
CA CYS A 425 -50.53 -18.03 12.52
C CYS A 425 -51.36 -18.61 11.36
N VAL A 426 -50.65 -19.17 10.37
CA VAL A 426 -51.02 -20.43 9.70
C VAL A 426 -49.76 -21.29 9.53
N ALA A 427 -49.90 -22.56 9.91
CA ALA A 427 -48.89 -23.59 9.94
C ALA A 427 -48.95 -24.52 8.71
N SER A 428 -47.88 -25.32 8.57
CA SER A 428 -47.82 -26.64 7.91
C SER A 428 -47.59 -26.63 6.38
N ARG A 429 -46.77 -27.49 5.74
CA ARG A 429 -46.18 -28.80 6.08
C ARG A 429 -44.87 -29.01 5.28
N THR A 430 -43.92 -29.71 5.90
CA THR A 430 -42.90 -30.53 5.23
C THR A 430 -43.50 -31.85 4.72
N PRO A 431 -42.84 -32.52 3.76
CA PRO A 431 -42.58 -33.93 3.97
C PRO A 431 -41.13 -34.32 3.68
N SER A 432 -40.56 -35.01 4.65
CA SER A 432 -39.40 -35.91 4.58
C SER A 432 -39.74 -37.15 3.76
N VAL A 433 -38.88 -37.55 2.80
CA VAL A 433 -38.75 -38.95 2.36
C VAL A 433 -37.30 -39.23 1.92
N VAL A 434 -36.65 -40.13 2.65
CA VAL A 434 -35.56 -41.05 2.25
C VAL A 434 -36.02 -42.39 2.87
N PRO A 435 -36.02 -43.54 2.18
CA PRO A 435 -34.79 -44.35 2.09
C PRO A 435 -34.61 -45.29 0.87
N SER A 436 -33.34 -45.54 0.54
CA SER A 436 -32.75 -46.88 0.34
C SER A 436 -31.26 -46.78 0.63
#